data_AF-G5Q223-F1
#
_entry.id   AF-G5Q223-F1
#
_cell.length_a   1.000
_cell.length_b   1.000
_cell.length_c   1.000
_cell.angle_alpha   90.00
_cell.angle_beta   90.00
_cell.angle_gamma   90.00
#
_symmetry.space_group_name_H-M   'P 1'
#
loop_
_entity.id
_entity.type
_entity.pdbx_description
1 polymer ?
#
loop_
_entity_poly.entity_id
_entity_poly.type
_entity_poly.pdbx_seq_one_letter_code
_entity_poly.pdbx_strand_id
1 'polypeptide(L)'
;MVDLMAQYEQHGLQLDSRELPDHLPLYLEYLAQLPKSEALGGLQDIAPILALLSARLQQRDSRYALLFDLLLKLANTVIDSDKVAEKIANEARDDTPQALDAVWEEEQVKFFADQGCGESEISRSGVWRVGDGDLRSPASFCRCRGAAISEYHHRRTALMHFLNMFFFDIYPYIAGSVFLIGSWLRYDYGQYTWRAASSQMLDRKGMNLASNLFHIGILGIFAGHFLGMLTPHWMYEAFLPVDVKQKMAMIAGGACGVLTLVGGILLLKRRLFSPRVRATTTGADILILSLLVIQCALGLLTIPFSAQHMDGSEMMKLVGWAQSVVTFHGGASAHLDGVAFIFRMHLVLGMTLFLLFPFSRLVHIWSVPVEYLTRKYQIVRARH
;
A
#
# COMPACT_ATOMS: atom_id res chain seq x y z
N MET A 1 8.70 -8.57 -27.16
CA MET A 1 7.93 -8.62 -25.90
C MET A 1 6.70 -9.53 -26.01
N VAL A 2 5.83 -9.39 -27.02
CA VAL A 2 4.65 -10.26 -27.22
C VAL A 2 5.01 -11.73 -27.50
N ASP A 3 6.16 -11.99 -28.11
CA ASP A 3 6.61 -13.35 -28.47
C ASP A 3 7.05 -14.20 -27.25
N LEU A 4 7.78 -13.61 -26.30
CA LEU A 4 8.29 -14.32 -25.10
C LEU A 4 7.17 -14.79 -24.16
N MET A 5 6.11 -14.00 -24.00
CA MET A 5 4.95 -14.42 -23.19
C MET A 5 4.26 -15.64 -23.82
N ALA A 6 4.11 -15.66 -25.14
CA ALA A 6 3.54 -16.80 -25.83
C ALA A 6 4.41 -18.06 -25.69
N GLN A 7 5.74 -17.91 -25.69
CA GLN A 7 6.68 -19.01 -25.45
C GLN A 7 6.52 -19.60 -24.04
N TYR A 8 6.42 -18.76 -23.01
CA TYR A 8 6.19 -19.24 -21.64
C TYR A 8 4.86 -20.00 -21.51
N GLU A 9 3.79 -19.46 -22.11
CA GLU A 9 2.46 -20.08 -22.09
C GLU A 9 2.43 -21.43 -22.82
N GLN A 10 3.19 -21.58 -23.92
CA GLN A 10 3.32 -22.86 -24.64
C GLN A 10 3.93 -23.97 -23.78
N HIS A 11 4.81 -23.60 -22.85
CA HIS A 11 5.40 -24.52 -21.87
C HIS A 11 4.58 -24.61 -20.57
N GLY A 12 3.36 -24.04 -20.54
CA GLY A 12 2.45 -24.11 -19.40
C GLY A 12 2.84 -23.21 -18.22
N LEU A 13 3.71 -22.23 -18.46
CA LEU A 13 4.21 -21.32 -17.44
C LEU A 13 3.43 -20.01 -17.44
N GLN A 14 3.12 -19.52 -16.25
CA GLN A 14 2.46 -18.25 -16.03
C GLN A 14 3.33 -17.35 -15.17
N LEU A 15 3.43 -16.10 -15.57
CA LEU A 15 4.31 -15.10 -14.98
C LEU A 15 3.60 -14.48 -13.76
N ASP A 16 4.07 -14.76 -12.55
CA ASP A 16 3.55 -14.19 -11.28
C ASP A 16 4.43 -13.05 -10.72
N SER A 17 5.44 -12.64 -11.48
CA SER A 17 6.36 -11.55 -11.10
C SER A 17 5.87 -10.19 -11.59
N ARG A 18 6.25 -9.11 -10.89
CA ARG A 18 6.02 -7.71 -11.35
C ARG A 18 7.03 -7.24 -12.39
N GLU A 19 7.99 -8.10 -12.75
CA GLU A 19 9.04 -7.80 -13.73
C GLU A 19 8.56 -8.08 -15.14
N LEU A 20 9.21 -7.45 -16.12
CA LEU A 20 8.89 -7.67 -17.54
C LEU A 20 9.31 -9.08 -18.00
N PRO A 21 8.68 -9.63 -19.06
CA PRO A 21 8.99 -10.98 -19.56
C PRO A 21 10.44 -11.21 -20.01
N ASP A 22 11.16 -10.13 -20.33
CA ASP A 22 12.56 -10.10 -20.75
C ASP A 22 13.55 -9.91 -19.58
N HIS A 23 13.06 -9.86 -18.33
CA HIS A 23 13.91 -9.81 -17.16
C HIS A 23 14.80 -11.06 -17.09
N LEU A 24 16.12 -10.87 -17.20
CA LEU A 24 17.07 -11.97 -17.40
C LEU A 24 16.97 -13.10 -16.35
N PRO A 25 16.86 -12.84 -15.03
CA PRO A 25 16.66 -13.91 -14.05
C PRO A 25 15.41 -14.76 -14.31
N LEU A 26 14.31 -14.13 -14.72
CA LEU A 26 13.06 -14.81 -15.06
C LEU A 26 13.25 -15.69 -16.32
N TYR A 27 13.91 -15.16 -17.35
CA TYR A 27 14.19 -15.92 -18.56
C TYR A 27 15.12 -17.11 -18.31
N LEU A 28 16.14 -16.96 -17.44
CA LEU A 28 17.02 -18.05 -17.05
C LEU A 28 16.29 -19.13 -16.23
N GLU A 29 15.33 -18.74 -15.38
CA GLU A 29 14.47 -19.69 -14.67
C GLU A 29 13.61 -20.49 -15.65
N TYR A 30 13.07 -19.84 -16.69
CA TYR A 30 12.39 -20.51 -17.79
C TYR A 30 13.31 -21.52 -18.51
N LEU A 31 14.51 -21.09 -18.94
CA LEU A 31 15.46 -21.98 -19.61
C LEU A 31 15.88 -23.18 -18.74
N ALA A 32 15.93 -23.02 -17.41
CA ALA A 32 16.25 -24.09 -16.49
C ALA A 32 15.19 -25.21 -16.44
N GLN A 33 13.97 -24.93 -16.89
CA GLN A 33 12.87 -25.92 -16.94
C GLN A 33 12.82 -26.67 -18.27
N LEU A 34 13.58 -26.24 -19.28
CA LEU A 34 13.62 -26.86 -20.60
C LEU A 34 14.65 -28.00 -20.67
N PRO A 35 14.50 -28.93 -21.65
CA PRO A 35 15.55 -29.88 -21.97
C PRO A 35 16.87 -29.17 -22.30
N LYS A 36 18.00 -29.78 -21.93
CA LYS A 36 19.34 -29.19 -22.05
C LYS A 36 19.66 -28.61 -23.43
N SER A 37 19.19 -29.23 -24.51
CA SER A 37 19.42 -28.75 -25.89
C SER A 37 18.69 -27.45 -26.18
N GLU A 38 17.44 -27.31 -25.71
CA GLU A 38 16.61 -26.12 -25.90
C GLU A 38 17.08 -24.98 -24.99
N ALA A 39 17.45 -25.30 -23.75
CA ALA A 39 18.05 -24.36 -22.82
C ALA A 39 19.35 -23.73 -23.37
N LEU A 40 20.20 -24.55 -24.01
CA LEU A 40 21.40 -24.06 -24.68
C LEU A 40 21.06 -23.20 -25.89
N GLY A 41 20.07 -23.60 -26.71
CA GLY A 41 19.60 -22.80 -27.84
C GLY A 41 19.13 -21.40 -27.41
N GLY A 42 18.28 -21.32 -26.39
CA GLY A 42 17.82 -20.03 -25.85
C GLY A 42 18.95 -19.17 -25.28
N LEU A 43 19.96 -19.79 -24.66
CA LEU A 43 21.14 -19.08 -24.17
C LEU A 43 22.03 -18.56 -25.31
N GLN A 44 22.08 -19.27 -26.44
CA GLN A 44 22.77 -18.84 -27.65
C GLN A 44 22.08 -17.66 -28.31
N ASP A 45 20.75 -17.66 -28.34
CA ASP A 45 19.94 -16.58 -28.94
C ASP A 45 20.18 -15.24 -28.24
N ILE A 46 20.34 -15.24 -26.91
CA ILE A 46 20.60 -14.02 -26.13
C ILE A 46 22.10 -13.72 -25.93
N ALA A 47 23.01 -14.54 -26.45
CA ALA A 47 24.45 -14.41 -26.23
C ALA A 47 25.03 -13.03 -26.62
N PRO A 48 24.60 -12.38 -27.73
CA PRO A 48 25.06 -11.02 -28.05
C PRO A 48 24.68 -9.97 -26.98
N ILE A 49 23.52 -10.13 -26.35
CA ILE A 49 23.05 -9.23 -25.28
C ILE A 49 23.87 -9.47 -24.02
N LEU A 50 24.11 -10.72 -23.67
CA LEU A 50 24.94 -11.10 -22.51
C LEU A 50 26.37 -10.59 -22.64
N ALA A 51 26.97 -10.63 -23.84
CA ALA A 51 28.30 -10.08 -24.09
C ALA A 51 28.37 -8.57 -23.91
N LEU A 52 27.36 -7.85 -24.39
CA LEU A 52 27.28 -6.41 -24.25
C LEU A 52 27.05 -5.99 -22.79
N LEU A 53 26.23 -6.72 -22.04
CA LEU A 53 26.07 -6.53 -20.60
C LEU A 53 27.35 -6.85 -19.82
N SER A 54 28.05 -7.95 -20.15
CA SER A 54 29.32 -8.30 -19.53
C SER A 54 30.36 -7.20 -19.72
N ALA A 55 30.56 -6.76 -20.97
CA ALA A 55 31.54 -5.72 -21.31
C ALA A 55 31.24 -4.39 -20.59
N ARG A 56 29.97 -3.98 -20.49
CA ARG A 56 29.56 -2.78 -19.71
C ARG A 56 29.81 -2.95 -18.21
N LEU A 57 29.57 -4.13 -17.65
CA LEU A 57 29.83 -4.42 -16.24
C LEU A 57 31.34 -4.45 -15.94
N GLN A 58 32.16 -4.94 -16.86
CA GLN A 58 33.63 -4.92 -16.76
C GLN A 58 34.17 -3.48 -16.79
N GLN A 59 33.67 -2.62 -17.67
CA GLN A 59 34.03 -1.19 -17.66
C GLN A 59 33.67 -0.48 -16.35
N ARG A 60 32.66 -1.00 -15.64
CA ARG A 60 32.19 -0.47 -14.36
C ARG A 60 32.87 -1.12 -13.14
N ASP A 61 33.88 -1.97 -13.35
CA ASP A 61 34.56 -2.74 -12.30
C ASP A 61 33.59 -3.53 -11.39
N SER A 62 32.49 -4.02 -11.98
CA SER A 62 31.46 -4.76 -11.25
C SER A 62 31.80 -6.24 -11.19
N ARG A 63 31.80 -6.80 -9.98
CA ARG A 63 32.01 -8.25 -9.76
C ARG A 63 30.96 -9.13 -10.44
N TYR A 64 29.80 -8.57 -10.78
CA TYR A 64 28.73 -9.29 -11.46
C TYR A 64 29.05 -9.63 -12.91
N ALA A 65 30.04 -8.98 -13.55
CA ALA A 65 30.49 -9.32 -14.90
C ALA A 65 30.85 -10.81 -15.03
N LEU A 66 31.43 -11.40 -13.98
CA LEU A 66 31.82 -12.82 -13.94
C LEU A 66 30.64 -13.78 -14.19
N LEU A 67 29.43 -13.40 -13.77
CA LEU A 67 28.23 -14.21 -13.99
C LEU A 67 27.86 -14.27 -15.47
N PHE A 68 27.99 -13.15 -16.17
CA PHE A 68 27.71 -13.05 -17.60
C PHE A 68 28.77 -13.79 -18.42
N ASP A 69 30.05 -13.69 -18.04
CA ASP A 69 31.12 -14.48 -18.67
C ASP A 69 30.91 -15.99 -18.51
N LEU A 70 30.36 -16.43 -17.37
CA LEU A 70 29.99 -17.83 -17.15
C LEU A 70 28.84 -18.25 -18.08
N LEU A 71 27.79 -17.44 -18.20
CA LEU A 71 26.66 -17.71 -19.10
C LEU A 71 27.10 -17.79 -20.56
N LEU A 72 28.01 -16.91 -21.01
CA LEU A 72 28.58 -16.95 -22.36
C LEU A 72 29.39 -18.22 -22.63
N LYS A 73 30.17 -18.67 -21.64
CA LYS A 73 30.89 -19.95 -21.73
C LYS A 73 29.94 -21.14 -21.79
N LEU A 74 28.83 -21.09 -21.05
CA LEU A 74 27.80 -22.12 -21.09
C LEU A 74 27.05 -22.14 -22.43
N ALA A 75 26.84 -20.98 -23.07
CA ALA A 75 26.23 -20.88 -24.39
C ALA A 75 27.10 -21.50 -25.51
N ASN A 76 28.41 -21.65 -25.26
CA ASN A 76 29.38 -22.18 -26.21
C ASN A 76 29.40 -21.41 -27.55
N THR A 77 29.15 -20.10 -27.50
CA THR A 77 29.15 -19.20 -28.66
C THR A 77 30.45 -18.44 -28.78
N VAL A 78 31.02 -18.39 -29.98
CA VAL A 78 32.16 -17.51 -30.29
C VAL A 78 31.62 -16.11 -30.52
N ILE A 79 31.94 -15.17 -29.62
CA ILE A 79 31.55 -13.77 -29.74
C ILE A 79 32.78 -12.95 -30.09
N ASP A 80 32.63 -12.09 -31.10
CA ASP A 80 33.63 -11.15 -31.56
C ASP A 80 33.74 -9.98 -30.56
N SER A 81 34.75 -10.06 -29.68
CA SER A 81 34.99 -9.07 -28.61
C SER A 81 35.30 -7.68 -29.15
N ASP A 82 35.85 -7.58 -30.36
CA ASP A 82 36.33 -6.33 -30.93
C ASP A 82 35.17 -5.44 -31.38
N LYS A 83 34.12 -6.06 -31.96
CA LYS A 83 32.87 -5.36 -32.31
C LYS A 83 32.06 -4.89 -31.11
N VAL A 84 32.11 -5.65 -30.00
CA VAL A 84 31.45 -5.25 -28.76
C VAL A 84 32.18 -4.05 -28.14
N ALA A 85 33.52 -4.05 -28.16
CA ALA A 85 34.33 -2.94 -27.68
C ALA A 85 34.11 -1.66 -28.50
N GLU A 86 34.01 -1.75 -29.83
CA GLU A 86 33.75 -0.63 -30.72
C GLU A 86 32.39 0.03 -30.46
N LYS A 87 31.36 -0.78 -30.19
CA LYS A 87 30.00 -0.29 -29.88
C LYS A 87 29.94 0.49 -28.56
N ILE A 88 30.74 0.09 -27.57
CA ILE A 88 30.75 0.72 -26.24
C ILE A 88 31.66 1.95 -26.21
N ALA A 89 32.71 2.00 -27.02
CA ALA A 89 33.64 3.13 -27.09
C ALA A 89 32.98 4.47 -27.48
N ASN A 90 31.84 4.42 -28.17
CA ASN A 90 31.09 5.60 -28.62
C ASN A 90 30.03 6.09 -27.61
N GLU A 91 29.84 5.41 -26.47
CA GLU A 91 28.83 5.78 -25.46
C GLU A 91 29.44 6.70 -24.39
N ALA A 92 28.89 7.92 -24.25
CA ALA A 92 29.31 8.85 -23.19
C ALA A 92 28.79 8.37 -21.82
N ARG A 93 29.67 8.37 -20.80
CA ARG A 93 29.32 7.95 -19.44
C ARG A 93 28.60 9.06 -18.69
N ASP A 94 27.31 8.86 -18.42
CA ASP A 94 26.54 9.64 -17.46
C ASP A 94 25.60 8.72 -16.65
N ASP A 95 25.95 8.48 -15.39
CA ASP A 95 25.21 7.60 -14.47
C ASP A 95 24.19 8.39 -13.61
N THR A 96 23.90 9.65 -13.96
CA THR A 96 22.90 10.45 -13.24
C THR A 96 21.48 9.92 -13.51
N PRO A 97 20.55 10.00 -12.54
CA PRO A 97 19.16 9.65 -12.75
C PRO A 97 18.54 10.36 -13.97
N GLN A 98 18.95 11.60 -14.23
CA GLN A 98 18.49 12.42 -15.35
C GLN A 98 18.97 11.88 -16.71
N ALA A 99 20.21 11.39 -16.79
CA ALA A 99 20.72 10.77 -18.01
C ALA A 99 20.10 9.39 -18.26
N LEU A 100 19.84 8.62 -17.19
CA LEU A 100 19.09 7.37 -17.28
C LEU A 100 17.66 7.63 -17.76
N ASP A 101 16.96 8.61 -17.17
CA ASP A 101 15.60 8.96 -17.60
C ASP A 101 15.58 9.45 -19.06
N ALA A 102 16.59 10.22 -19.51
CA ALA A 102 16.71 10.69 -20.89
C ALA A 102 17.00 9.58 -21.92
N VAL A 103 17.72 8.52 -21.54
CA VAL A 103 17.93 7.33 -22.39
C VAL A 103 16.67 6.47 -22.50
N TRP A 104 15.79 6.55 -21.50
CA TRP A 104 14.53 5.81 -21.43
C TRP A 104 13.30 6.62 -21.91
N GLU A 105 13.44 7.91 -22.17
CA GLU A 105 12.47 8.69 -22.95
C GLU A 105 12.50 8.18 -24.39
N GLU A 106 11.56 7.29 -24.74
CA GLU A 106 11.37 6.86 -26.12
C GLU A 106 11.20 8.09 -27.02
N GLU A 107 11.98 8.15 -28.10
CA GLU A 107 11.81 9.14 -29.15
C GLU A 107 10.34 9.10 -29.60
N GLN A 108 9.60 10.21 -29.42
CA GLN A 108 8.20 10.30 -29.83
C GLN A 108 8.05 9.70 -31.23
N VAL A 109 7.19 8.69 -31.37
CA VAL A 109 6.82 8.14 -32.67
C VAL A 109 6.21 9.28 -33.49
N LYS A 110 7.03 9.89 -34.34
CA LYS A 110 6.57 10.84 -35.35
C LYS A 110 5.83 10.03 -36.40
N PHE A 111 4.51 9.98 -36.27
CA PHE A 111 3.65 9.58 -37.37
C PHE A 111 3.79 10.63 -38.47
N PHE A 112 4.73 10.42 -39.38
CA PHE A 112 4.72 11.12 -40.65
C PHE A 112 3.54 10.58 -41.47
N ALA A 113 2.49 11.38 -41.55
CA ALA A 113 1.60 11.36 -42.69
C ALA A 113 2.37 11.81 -43.93
N ASP A 114 2.12 11.15 -45.05
CA ASP A 114 2.64 11.37 -46.40
C ASP A 114 4.11 11.00 -46.66
N GLN A 115 4.33 9.74 -47.02
CA GLN A 115 5.04 9.39 -48.26
C GLN A 115 4.76 7.93 -48.68
N GLY A 116 4.60 7.76 -50.00
CA GLY A 116 3.93 6.63 -50.64
C GLY A 116 4.73 5.33 -50.74
N CYS A 117 4.03 4.33 -51.26
CA CYS A 117 4.50 2.99 -51.61
C CYS A 117 5.93 2.93 -52.14
N GLY A 118 6.70 2.01 -51.57
CA GLY A 118 7.91 1.44 -52.17
C GLY A 118 8.11 0.03 -51.62
N GLU A 119 8.05 -0.96 -52.52
CA GLU A 119 8.36 -2.36 -52.26
C GLU A 119 9.78 -2.55 -51.71
N SER A 120 9.97 -3.54 -50.85
CA SER A 120 11.23 -4.30 -50.83
C SER A 120 10.97 -5.77 -50.54
N GLU A 121 11.36 -6.57 -51.52
CA GLU A 121 11.31 -8.01 -51.60
C GLU A 121 12.30 -8.65 -50.62
N ILE A 122 11.83 -9.37 -49.59
CA ILE A 122 12.56 -10.54 -49.08
C ILE A 122 11.56 -11.66 -48.75
N SER A 123 11.46 -12.58 -49.70
CA SER A 123 10.94 -13.96 -49.62
C SER A 123 9.43 -14.20 -49.81
N ARG A 124 9.18 -15.18 -50.69
CA ARG A 124 7.90 -15.63 -51.26
C ARG A 124 7.31 -16.81 -50.49
N SER A 125 5.98 -16.85 -50.52
CA SER A 125 5.08 -18.02 -50.66
C SER A 125 5.17 -19.17 -49.65
N GLY A 126 4.09 -19.31 -48.88
CA GLY A 126 3.68 -20.55 -48.22
C GLY A 126 2.17 -20.57 -47.99
N VAL A 127 1.39 -20.86 -49.03
CA VAL A 127 -0.05 -21.16 -48.93
C VAL A 127 -0.20 -22.60 -48.44
N TRP A 128 -0.89 -22.81 -47.32
CA TRP A 128 -1.57 -24.08 -47.00
C TRP A 128 -2.92 -23.83 -46.33
N ARG A 129 -3.85 -24.72 -46.65
CA ARG A 129 -5.32 -24.59 -46.60
C ARG A 129 -5.90 -24.75 -45.21
N VAL A 130 -7.05 -24.11 -45.01
CA VAL A 130 -8.05 -24.44 -44.00
C VAL A 130 -8.52 -25.88 -44.22
N GLY A 131 -8.37 -26.72 -43.20
CA GLY A 131 -8.99 -28.04 -43.13
C GLY A 131 -10.26 -27.97 -42.29
N ASP A 132 -11.39 -28.28 -42.91
CA ASP A 132 -12.66 -28.57 -42.25
C ASP A 132 -12.51 -29.79 -41.33
N GLY A 133 -13.03 -29.68 -40.11
CA GLY A 133 -13.03 -30.77 -39.14
C GLY A 133 -13.97 -30.54 -37.96
N ASP A 134 -15.15 -31.15 -38.06
CA ASP A 134 -16.06 -31.57 -36.99
C ASP A 134 -16.78 -30.53 -36.12
N LEU A 135 -18.01 -30.22 -36.56
CA LEU A 135 -19.14 -29.83 -35.73
C LEU A 135 -19.42 -30.87 -34.63
N ARG A 136 -18.91 -30.65 -33.42
CA ARG A 136 -19.39 -31.34 -32.21
C ARG A 136 -20.45 -30.49 -31.50
N SER A 137 -21.63 -31.10 -31.38
CA SER A 137 -22.80 -30.82 -30.51
C SER A 137 -22.76 -29.62 -29.54
N PRO A 138 -23.85 -28.82 -29.42
CA PRO A 138 -23.94 -27.66 -28.51
C PRO A 138 -23.99 -28.01 -27.01
N ALA A 139 -24.03 -29.28 -26.62
CA ALA A 139 -24.24 -29.69 -25.22
C ALA A 139 -22.98 -29.63 -24.33
N SER A 140 -21.78 -29.55 -24.90
CA SER A 140 -20.52 -29.47 -24.13
C SER A 140 -20.16 -28.05 -23.69
N PHE A 141 -20.68 -27.02 -24.37
CA PHE A 141 -20.35 -25.62 -24.08
C PHE A 141 -21.01 -25.11 -22.78
N CYS A 142 -22.09 -25.75 -22.32
CA CYS A 142 -22.78 -25.37 -21.08
C CYS A 142 -22.07 -25.88 -19.81
N ARG A 143 -21.24 -26.94 -19.90
CA ARG A 143 -20.61 -27.56 -18.72
C ARG A 143 -19.30 -26.86 -18.31
N CYS A 144 -18.57 -26.25 -19.25
CA CYS A 144 -17.33 -25.51 -18.95
C CYS A 144 -17.58 -24.12 -18.33
N ARG A 145 -18.74 -23.48 -18.58
CA ARG A 145 -19.11 -22.22 -17.91
C ARG A 145 -19.40 -22.41 -16.42
N GLY A 146 -20.02 -23.53 -16.03
CA GLY A 146 -20.33 -23.82 -14.63
C GLY A 146 -19.09 -24.06 -13.76
N ALA A 147 -18.08 -24.76 -14.29
CA ALA A 147 -16.82 -25.01 -13.60
C ALA A 147 -16.01 -23.72 -13.41
N ALA A 148 -15.86 -22.90 -14.46
CA ALA A 148 -15.13 -21.63 -14.38
C ALA A 148 -15.79 -20.60 -13.43
N ILE A 149 -17.14 -20.55 -13.38
CA ILE A 149 -17.88 -19.67 -12.46
C ILE A 149 -17.79 -20.17 -11.00
N SER A 150 -17.86 -21.49 -10.79
CA SER A 150 -17.69 -22.10 -9.45
C SER A 150 -16.29 -21.85 -8.90
N GLU A 151 -15.26 -22.03 -9.73
CA GLU A 151 -13.87 -21.83 -9.35
C GLU A 151 -13.52 -20.34 -9.13
N TYR A 152 -14.14 -19.44 -9.91
CA TYR A 152 -14.05 -17.99 -9.69
C TYR A 152 -14.73 -17.55 -8.38
N HIS A 153 -15.92 -18.08 -8.07
CA HIS A 153 -16.58 -17.81 -6.79
C HIS A 153 -15.79 -18.38 -5.59
N HIS A 154 -15.18 -19.55 -5.74
CA HIS A 154 -14.35 -20.14 -4.69
C HIS A 154 -13.07 -19.33 -4.45
N ARG A 155 -12.37 -18.90 -5.51
CA ARG A 155 -11.20 -18.00 -5.40
C ARG A 155 -11.54 -16.63 -4.80
N ARG A 156 -12.65 -16.02 -5.22
CA ARG A 156 -13.10 -14.72 -4.69
C ARG A 156 -13.44 -14.81 -3.19
N THR A 157 -14.06 -15.90 -2.77
CA THR A 157 -14.43 -16.14 -1.37
C THR A 157 -13.19 -16.39 -0.50
N ALA A 158 -12.23 -17.17 -1.00
CA ALA A 158 -10.95 -17.42 -0.32
C ALA A 158 -10.13 -16.12 -0.14
N LEU A 159 -10.04 -15.28 -1.17
CA LEU A 159 -9.36 -13.99 -1.08
C LEU A 159 -10.02 -13.06 -0.06
N MET A 160 -11.36 -12.95 -0.08
CA MET A 160 -12.09 -12.11 0.87
C MET A 160 -11.91 -12.60 2.31
N HIS A 161 -11.89 -13.91 2.53
CA HIS A 161 -11.61 -14.50 3.82
C HIS A 161 -10.17 -14.23 4.28
N PHE A 162 -9.19 -14.37 3.39
CA PHE A 162 -7.80 -14.02 3.67
C PHE A 162 -7.64 -12.55 4.05
N LEU A 163 -8.22 -11.63 3.27
CA LEU A 163 -8.17 -10.19 3.56
C LEU A 163 -8.84 -9.87 4.90
N ASN A 164 -9.94 -10.57 5.25
CA ASN A 164 -10.59 -10.42 6.54
C ASN A 164 -9.64 -10.79 7.69
N MET A 165 -9.02 -11.96 7.64
CA MET A 165 -8.05 -12.38 8.65
C MET A 165 -6.84 -11.43 8.69
N PHE A 166 -6.33 -11.03 7.52
CA PHE A 166 -5.20 -10.11 7.45
C PHE A 166 -5.51 -8.78 8.15
N PHE A 167 -6.61 -8.11 7.80
CA PHE A 167 -6.92 -6.79 8.35
C PHE A 167 -7.43 -6.80 9.79
N PHE A 168 -8.09 -7.86 10.23
CA PHE A 168 -8.79 -7.88 11.52
C PHE A 168 -8.21 -8.85 12.56
N ASP A 169 -7.33 -9.78 12.16
CA ASP A 169 -6.57 -10.63 13.09
C ASP A 169 -5.07 -10.30 13.10
N ILE A 170 -4.44 -10.00 11.96
CA ILE A 170 -2.98 -9.82 11.88
C ILE A 170 -2.56 -8.34 11.98
N TYR A 171 -3.13 -7.51 11.11
CA TYR A 171 -2.83 -6.08 11.00
C TYR A 171 -2.97 -5.28 12.31
N PRO A 172 -3.93 -5.56 13.22
CA PRO A 172 -4.02 -4.86 14.50
C PRO A 172 -2.75 -5.01 15.34
N TYR A 173 -2.13 -6.20 15.34
CA TYR A 173 -0.89 -6.45 16.09
C TYR A 173 0.34 -5.84 15.40
N ILE A 174 0.37 -5.78 14.07
CA ILE A 174 1.42 -5.04 13.33
C ILE A 174 1.34 -3.56 13.69
N ALA A 175 0.15 -2.96 13.56
CA ALA A 175 -0.08 -1.56 13.88
C ALA A 175 0.23 -1.24 15.35
N GLY A 176 -0.21 -2.09 16.28
CA GLY A 176 0.07 -1.95 17.71
C GLY A 176 1.55 -2.08 18.06
N SER A 177 2.26 -3.04 17.47
CA SER A 177 3.70 -3.24 17.72
C SER A 177 4.51 -2.05 17.22
N VAL A 178 4.25 -1.58 15.99
CA VAL A 178 4.92 -0.39 15.44
C VAL A 178 4.56 0.86 16.24
N PHE A 179 3.30 1.02 16.65
CA PHE A 179 2.86 2.12 17.50
C PHE A 179 3.67 2.19 18.80
N LEU A 180 3.79 1.09 19.53
CA LEU A 180 4.49 1.05 20.82
C LEU A 180 6.00 1.19 20.65
N ILE A 181 6.63 0.33 19.84
CA ILE A 181 8.09 0.30 19.65
C ILE A 181 8.55 1.59 18.96
N GLY A 182 7.84 2.05 17.93
CA GLY A 182 8.15 3.29 17.24
C GLY A 182 8.03 4.51 18.15
N SER A 183 7.03 4.54 19.05
CA SER A 183 6.89 5.63 20.04
C SER A 183 8.05 5.60 21.02
N TRP A 184 8.42 4.42 21.53
CA TRP A 184 9.54 4.27 22.46
C TRP A 184 10.86 4.67 21.80
N LEU A 185 11.22 4.12 20.64
CA LEU A 185 12.45 4.47 19.93
C LEU A 185 12.53 5.97 19.63
N ARG A 186 11.42 6.59 19.20
CA ARG A 186 11.43 8.04 18.95
C ARG A 186 11.52 8.87 20.23
N TYR A 187 11.01 8.35 21.35
CA TYR A 187 11.21 8.99 22.65
C TYR A 187 12.69 8.96 23.03
N ASP A 188 13.35 7.80 23.02
CA ASP A 188 14.75 7.69 23.47
C ASP A 188 15.74 8.35 22.52
N TYR A 189 15.57 8.19 21.21
CA TYR A 189 16.53 8.66 20.20
C TYR A 189 16.12 9.97 19.52
N GLY A 190 14.93 10.51 19.81
CA GLY A 190 14.31 11.56 19.00
C GLY A 190 13.67 12.71 19.79
N GLN A 191 14.10 12.97 21.04
CA GLN A 191 13.52 14.01 21.93
C GLN A 191 13.33 15.39 21.24
N TYR A 192 14.30 15.85 20.44
CA TYR A 192 14.16 17.15 19.73
C TYR A 192 13.00 17.18 18.72
N THR A 193 12.65 16.02 18.16
CA THR A 193 11.52 15.86 17.23
C THR A 193 10.19 15.62 17.95
N TRP A 194 10.21 15.46 19.27
CA TRP A 194 9.04 15.20 20.11
C TRP A 194 8.35 16.51 20.50
N ARG A 195 7.57 17.06 19.56
CA ARG A 195 6.90 18.35 19.74
C ARG A 195 5.54 18.40 19.07
N ALA A 196 4.64 19.22 19.60
CA ALA A 196 3.32 19.46 19.01
C ALA A 196 3.37 20.19 17.65
N ALA A 197 4.52 20.75 17.25
CA ALA A 197 4.72 21.47 15.99
C ALA A 197 3.64 22.53 15.72
N SER A 198 3.53 23.50 16.64
CA SER A 198 2.56 24.60 16.52
C SER A 198 2.91 25.51 15.33
N SER A 199 1.91 25.83 14.51
CA SER A 199 2.01 26.82 13.43
C SER A 199 1.21 28.09 13.73
N GLN A 200 0.72 28.26 14.96
CA GLN A 200 -0.16 29.38 15.34
C GLN A 200 0.54 30.74 15.21
N MET A 201 1.83 30.81 15.54
CA MET A 201 2.61 32.05 15.45
C MET A 201 2.68 32.58 14.01
N LEU A 202 2.81 31.68 13.03
CA LEU A 202 2.95 32.05 11.61
C LEU A 202 1.64 32.62 11.04
N ASP A 203 0.51 32.08 11.48
CA ASP A 203 -0.82 32.54 11.08
C ASP A 203 -1.85 32.27 12.17
N ARG A 204 -2.23 33.31 12.91
CA ARG A 204 -3.20 33.21 14.02
C ARG A 204 -4.65 33.13 13.55
N LYS A 205 -4.94 33.47 12.28
CA LYS A 205 -6.31 33.67 11.78
C LYS A 205 -7.10 32.36 11.84
N GLY A 206 -8.23 32.38 12.54
CA GLY A 206 -9.12 31.22 12.69
C GLY A 206 -8.57 30.06 13.53
N MET A 207 -7.33 30.13 14.03
CA MET A 207 -6.69 29.02 14.75
C MET A 207 -7.38 28.73 16.09
N ASN A 208 -7.86 29.74 16.81
CA ASN A 208 -8.57 29.55 18.09
C ASN A 208 -9.82 28.68 17.90
N LEU A 209 -10.71 29.08 16.98
CA LEU A 209 -11.94 28.33 16.68
C LEU A 209 -11.62 26.94 16.12
N ALA A 210 -10.79 26.85 15.08
CA ALA A 210 -10.52 25.59 14.39
C ALA A 210 -9.81 24.57 15.30
N SER A 211 -8.80 25.01 16.05
CA SER A 211 -8.06 24.14 16.98
C SER A 211 -8.93 23.69 18.14
N ASN A 212 -9.74 24.57 18.73
CA ASN A 212 -10.59 24.21 19.86
C ASN A 212 -11.70 23.25 19.43
N LEU A 213 -12.39 23.51 18.31
CA LEU A 213 -13.40 22.60 17.78
C LEU A 213 -12.82 21.21 17.52
N PHE A 214 -11.64 21.15 16.88
CA PHE A 214 -10.97 19.88 16.60
C PHE A 214 -10.61 19.13 17.87
N HIS A 215 -9.92 19.77 18.82
CA HIS A 215 -9.40 19.08 20.00
C HIS A 215 -10.48 18.72 21.02
N ILE A 216 -11.45 19.61 21.27
CA ILE A 216 -12.58 19.32 22.17
C ILE A 216 -13.38 18.14 21.60
N GLY A 217 -13.68 18.17 20.30
CA GLY A 217 -14.36 17.08 19.63
C GLY A 217 -13.58 15.77 19.71
N ILE A 218 -12.30 15.76 19.31
CA ILE A 218 -11.54 14.51 19.20
C ILE A 218 -11.25 13.88 20.57
N LEU A 219 -11.09 14.69 21.62
CA LEU A 219 -10.98 14.19 22.99
C LEU A 219 -12.29 13.54 23.46
N GLY A 220 -13.44 14.12 23.11
CA GLY A 220 -14.75 13.51 23.36
C GLY A 220 -14.94 12.18 22.63
N ILE A 221 -14.54 12.12 21.34
CA ILE A 221 -14.54 10.88 20.55
C ILE A 221 -13.63 9.83 21.18
N PHE A 222 -12.41 10.22 21.56
CA PHE A 222 -11.44 9.33 22.20
C PHE A 222 -12.00 8.74 23.49
N ALA A 223 -12.56 9.57 24.37
CA ALA A 223 -13.18 9.10 25.60
C ALA A 223 -14.36 8.15 25.33
N GLY A 224 -15.21 8.48 24.37
CA GLY A 224 -16.33 7.63 23.95
C GLY A 224 -15.89 6.29 23.37
N HIS A 225 -14.85 6.27 22.52
CA HIS A 225 -14.29 5.04 21.96
C HIS A 225 -13.62 4.18 23.03
N PHE A 226 -12.81 4.79 23.90
CA PHE A 226 -12.10 4.11 24.97
C PHE A 226 -13.08 3.45 25.95
N LEU A 227 -14.04 4.21 26.47
CA LEU A 227 -15.05 3.70 27.40
C LEU A 227 -16.11 2.84 26.71
N GLY A 228 -16.33 3.01 25.40
CA GLY A 228 -17.30 2.24 24.64
C GLY A 228 -16.82 0.82 24.35
N MET A 229 -15.56 0.67 23.93
CA MET A 229 -15.01 -0.59 23.45
C MET A 229 -14.22 -1.37 24.51
N LEU A 230 -13.47 -0.70 25.39
CA LEU A 230 -12.57 -1.39 26.32
C LEU A 230 -13.21 -1.70 27.67
N THR A 231 -14.32 -1.07 27.99
CA THR A 231 -15.09 -1.37 29.20
C THR A 231 -15.72 -2.76 29.05
N PRO A 232 -15.47 -3.73 29.95
CA PRO A 232 -16.05 -5.06 29.86
C PRO A 232 -17.54 -5.05 30.25
N HIS A 233 -18.35 -5.89 29.60
CA HIS A 233 -19.81 -5.91 29.72
C HIS A 233 -20.32 -5.98 31.16
N TRP A 234 -19.74 -6.87 31.97
CA TRP A 234 -20.12 -7.06 33.37
C TRP A 234 -20.02 -5.79 34.24
N MET A 235 -19.16 -4.84 33.88
CA MET A 235 -18.93 -3.64 34.69
C MET A 235 -20.08 -2.63 34.59
N TYR A 236 -20.93 -2.73 33.56
CA TYR A 236 -21.92 -1.70 33.26
C TYR A 236 -23.30 -2.23 32.88
N GLU A 237 -23.43 -3.53 32.63
CA GLU A 237 -24.69 -4.15 32.17
C GLU A 237 -25.89 -3.75 33.02
N ALA A 238 -25.73 -3.62 34.34
CA ALA A 238 -26.79 -3.26 35.26
C ALA A 238 -27.32 -1.81 35.13
N PHE A 239 -26.51 -0.87 34.62
CA PHE A 239 -26.87 0.56 34.60
C PHE A 239 -26.67 1.25 33.24
N LEU A 240 -25.98 0.62 32.28
CA LEU A 240 -25.74 1.11 30.93
C LEU A 240 -25.87 -0.05 29.92
N PRO A 241 -27.09 -0.55 29.67
CA PRO A 241 -27.31 -1.58 28.65
C PRO A 241 -26.81 -1.10 27.26
N VAL A 242 -26.51 -2.05 26.38
CA VAL A 242 -25.80 -1.77 25.12
C VAL A 242 -26.55 -0.80 24.21
N ASP A 243 -27.88 -0.84 24.19
CA ASP A 243 -28.72 0.07 23.41
C ASP A 243 -28.62 1.52 23.92
N VAL A 244 -28.53 1.71 25.23
CA VAL A 244 -28.31 3.02 25.86
C VAL A 244 -26.91 3.53 25.52
N LYS A 245 -25.91 2.67 25.58
CA LYS A 245 -24.55 3.01 25.15
C LYS A 245 -24.48 3.41 23.69
N GLN A 246 -25.18 2.68 22.82
CA GLN A 246 -25.23 3.01 21.40
C GLN A 246 -25.89 4.38 21.18
N LYS A 247 -27.02 4.67 21.84
CA LYS A 247 -27.67 6.00 21.77
C LYS A 247 -26.74 7.12 22.24
N MET A 248 -26.01 6.90 23.34
CA MET A 248 -25.01 7.86 23.82
C MET A 248 -23.88 8.05 22.80
N ALA A 249 -23.37 6.98 22.21
CA ALA A 249 -22.33 7.05 21.17
C ALA A 249 -22.82 7.79 19.93
N MET A 250 -24.04 7.54 19.47
CA MET A 250 -24.63 8.21 18.31
C MET A 250 -24.85 9.70 18.55
N ILE A 251 -25.39 10.09 19.71
CA ILE A 251 -25.72 11.49 20.00
C ILE A 251 -24.48 12.26 20.46
N ALA A 252 -23.87 11.84 21.58
CA ALA A 252 -22.72 12.55 22.16
C ALA A 252 -21.46 12.38 21.30
N GLY A 253 -21.20 11.16 20.84
CA GLY A 253 -20.11 10.89 19.91
C GLY A 253 -20.34 11.54 18.53
N GLY A 254 -21.57 11.53 18.02
CA GLY A 254 -21.93 12.25 16.79
C GLY A 254 -21.72 13.77 16.90
N ALA A 255 -22.15 14.39 18.01
CA ALA A 255 -21.90 15.81 18.27
C ALA A 255 -20.39 16.10 18.31
N CYS A 256 -19.62 15.33 19.07
CA CYS A 256 -18.15 15.47 19.12
C CYS A 256 -17.50 15.24 17.74
N GLY A 257 -18.03 14.31 16.95
CA GLY A 257 -17.68 14.05 15.55
C GLY A 257 -17.87 15.26 14.67
N VAL A 258 -19.01 15.95 14.76
CA VAL A 258 -19.27 17.18 13.98
C VAL A 258 -18.29 18.28 14.37
N LEU A 259 -18.06 18.50 15.67
CA LEU A 259 -17.06 19.48 16.13
C LEU A 259 -15.66 19.16 15.56
N THR A 260 -15.26 17.89 15.65
CA THR A 260 -13.97 17.41 15.15
C THR A 260 -13.84 17.61 13.65
N LEU A 261 -14.87 17.24 12.88
CA LEU A 261 -14.85 17.32 11.43
C LEU A 261 -14.78 18.78 10.96
N VAL A 262 -15.60 19.67 11.54
CA VAL A 262 -15.58 21.10 11.21
C VAL A 262 -14.21 21.71 11.57
N GLY A 263 -13.71 21.46 12.78
CA GLY A 263 -12.38 21.92 13.19
C GLY A 263 -11.27 21.39 12.29
N GLY A 264 -11.32 20.11 11.95
CA GLY A 264 -10.35 19.42 11.10
C GLY A 264 -10.34 19.95 9.67
N ILE A 265 -11.50 20.18 9.06
CA ILE A 265 -11.62 20.77 7.71
C ILE A 265 -11.07 22.20 7.72
N LEU A 266 -11.37 23.01 8.75
CA LEU A 266 -10.81 24.36 8.88
C LEU A 266 -9.29 24.35 9.03
N LEU A 267 -8.74 23.44 9.84
CA LEU A 267 -7.29 23.26 9.99
C LEU A 267 -6.63 22.77 8.70
N LEU A 268 -7.27 21.86 7.98
CA LEU A 268 -6.76 21.31 6.72
C LEU A 268 -6.77 22.38 5.63
N LYS A 269 -7.88 23.12 5.49
CA LYS A 269 -7.96 24.30 4.63
C LYS A 269 -6.84 25.29 4.94
N ARG A 270 -6.64 25.62 6.21
CA ARG A 270 -5.55 26.52 6.63
C ARG A 270 -4.18 25.95 6.24
N ARG A 271 -3.92 24.66 6.44
CA ARG A 271 -2.63 24.04 6.12
C ARG A 271 -2.34 23.98 4.63
N LEU A 272 -3.35 23.77 3.80
CA LEU A 272 -3.20 23.68 2.35
C LEU A 272 -3.11 25.04 1.67
N PHE A 273 -3.86 26.03 2.15
CA PHE A 273 -4.07 27.30 1.44
C PHE A 273 -3.50 28.54 2.13
N SER A 274 -3.12 28.49 3.42
CA SER A 274 -2.42 29.62 4.05
C SER A 274 -0.96 29.64 3.61
N PRO A 275 -0.47 30.70 2.94
CA PRO A 275 0.87 30.71 2.33
C PRO A 275 1.99 30.38 3.32
N ARG A 276 1.94 30.96 4.52
CA ARG A 276 2.98 30.78 5.55
C ARG A 276 2.98 29.36 6.13
N VAL A 277 1.81 28.78 6.31
CA VAL A 277 1.65 27.42 6.88
C VAL A 277 2.02 26.39 5.83
N ARG A 278 1.58 26.57 4.58
CA ARG A 278 1.89 25.66 3.48
C ARG A 278 3.38 25.65 3.16
N ALA A 279 4.06 26.79 3.23
CA ALA A 279 5.50 26.88 2.99
C ALA A 279 6.36 26.19 4.06
N THR A 280 5.82 25.96 5.27
CA THR A 280 6.56 25.41 6.42
C THR A 280 6.02 24.06 6.92
N THR A 281 5.03 23.49 6.24
CA THR A 281 4.44 22.19 6.61
C THR A 281 5.26 21.04 6.05
N THR A 282 5.22 19.89 6.73
CA THR A 282 5.76 18.65 6.18
C THR A 282 4.67 17.86 5.43
N GLY A 283 5.06 16.91 4.59
CA GLY A 283 4.12 15.98 3.95
C GLY A 283 3.34 15.15 4.99
N ALA A 284 4.01 14.73 6.07
CA ALA A 284 3.40 13.99 7.17
C ALA A 284 2.29 14.78 7.89
N ASP A 285 2.45 16.10 8.06
CA ASP A 285 1.43 16.96 8.66
C ASP A 285 0.15 17.05 7.82
N ILE A 286 0.27 17.09 6.49
CA ILE A 286 -0.87 17.09 5.58
C ILE A 286 -1.52 15.71 5.58
N LEU A 287 -0.71 14.65 5.41
CA LEU A 287 -1.20 13.27 5.39
C LEU A 287 -2.01 12.95 6.64
N ILE A 288 -1.45 13.16 7.84
CA ILE A 288 -2.11 12.74 9.07
C ILE A 288 -3.39 13.54 9.35
N LEU A 289 -3.41 14.83 9.02
CA LEU A 289 -4.60 15.67 9.19
C LEU A 289 -5.69 15.27 8.19
N SER A 290 -5.32 14.98 6.93
CA SER A 290 -6.26 14.47 5.93
C SER A 290 -6.85 13.13 6.35
N LEU A 291 -6.03 12.18 6.81
CA LEU A 291 -6.51 10.88 7.27
C LEU A 291 -7.44 11.01 8.49
N LEU A 292 -7.15 11.92 9.43
CA LEU A 292 -8.04 12.19 10.57
C LEU A 292 -9.39 12.80 10.14
N VAL A 293 -9.39 13.71 9.17
CA VAL A 293 -10.63 14.26 8.60
C VAL A 293 -11.44 13.16 7.92
N ILE A 294 -10.81 12.30 7.13
CA ILE A 294 -11.46 11.15 6.48
C ILE A 294 -11.99 10.16 7.52
N GLN A 295 -11.20 9.81 8.54
CA GLN A 295 -11.60 8.91 9.62
C GLN A 295 -12.82 9.45 10.39
N CYS A 296 -12.81 10.75 10.69
CA CYS A 296 -13.92 11.40 11.37
C CYS A 296 -15.17 11.42 10.50
N ALA A 297 -15.04 11.69 9.19
CA ALA A 297 -16.15 11.61 8.26
C ALA A 297 -16.70 10.18 8.19
N LEU A 298 -15.85 9.16 8.01
CA LEU A 298 -16.26 7.75 8.04
C LEU A 298 -16.99 7.40 9.34
N GLY A 299 -16.49 7.86 10.49
CA GLY A 299 -17.13 7.65 11.79
C GLY A 299 -18.50 8.32 11.93
N LEU A 300 -18.73 9.47 11.31
CA LEU A 300 -20.07 10.07 11.23
C LEU A 300 -20.98 9.31 10.26
N LEU A 301 -20.42 8.80 9.16
CA LEU A 301 -21.14 8.00 8.17
C LEU A 301 -21.60 6.65 8.71
N THR A 302 -21.02 6.11 9.79
CA THR A 302 -21.50 4.87 10.43
C THR A 302 -22.77 5.06 11.26
N ILE A 303 -23.10 6.29 11.68
CA ILE A 303 -24.28 6.62 12.49
C ILE A 303 -25.59 6.14 11.82
N PRO A 304 -25.87 6.45 10.53
CA PRO A 304 -27.09 5.96 9.88
C PRO A 304 -27.15 4.43 9.76
N PHE A 305 -26.02 3.74 9.65
CA PHE A 305 -25.99 2.26 9.66
C PHE A 305 -26.27 1.69 11.05
N SER A 306 -25.73 2.33 12.09
CA SER A 306 -26.03 1.98 13.48
C SER A 306 -27.50 2.24 13.81
N ALA A 307 -28.10 3.29 13.21
CA ALA A 307 -29.51 3.62 13.38
C ALA A 307 -30.47 2.55 12.82
N GLN A 308 -30.00 1.68 11.92
CA GLN A 308 -30.78 0.54 11.42
C GLN A 308 -30.85 -0.60 12.45
N HIS A 309 -29.95 -0.62 13.44
CA HIS A 309 -29.80 -1.67 14.45
C HIS A 309 -29.75 -1.05 15.85
N MET A 310 -30.85 -0.42 16.27
CA MET A 310 -30.95 0.28 17.57
C MET A 310 -30.94 -0.65 18.79
N ASP A 311 -30.97 -1.96 18.58
CA ASP A 311 -30.83 -3.02 19.57
C ASP A 311 -29.38 -3.20 20.07
N GLY A 312 -28.39 -2.58 19.40
CA GLY A 312 -26.99 -2.65 19.81
C GLY A 312 -26.22 -3.82 19.19
N SER A 313 -26.84 -4.61 18.31
CA SER A 313 -26.23 -5.82 17.74
C SER A 313 -24.94 -5.55 16.96
N GLU A 314 -24.90 -4.51 16.13
CA GLU A 314 -23.68 -4.10 15.41
C GLU A 314 -22.60 -3.58 16.38
N MET A 315 -22.98 -2.86 17.44
CA MET A 315 -22.04 -2.40 18.46
C MET A 315 -21.41 -3.58 19.21
N MET A 316 -22.18 -4.61 19.55
CA MET A 316 -21.67 -5.81 20.22
C MET A 316 -20.61 -6.54 19.40
N LYS A 317 -20.77 -6.62 18.08
CA LYS A 317 -19.77 -7.18 17.16
C LYS A 317 -18.45 -6.42 17.22
N LEU A 318 -18.52 -5.09 17.14
CA LEU A 318 -17.35 -4.21 17.17
C LEU A 318 -16.63 -4.24 18.51
N VAL A 319 -17.38 -4.19 19.62
CA VAL A 319 -16.84 -4.28 20.98
C VAL A 319 -16.20 -5.65 21.21
N GLY A 320 -16.85 -6.73 20.79
CA GLY A 320 -16.29 -8.09 20.88
C GLY A 320 -14.97 -8.23 20.12
N TRP A 321 -14.91 -7.73 18.87
CA TRP A 321 -13.66 -7.69 18.10
C TRP A 321 -12.57 -6.90 18.84
N ALA A 322 -12.87 -5.69 19.30
CA ALA A 322 -11.89 -4.83 19.97
C ALA A 322 -11.35 -5.47 21.25
N GLN A 323 -12.23 -6.07 22.06
CA GLN A 323 -11.87 -6.76 23.31
C GLN A 323 -10.99 -7.99 23.04
N SER A 324 -11.32 -8.79 22.01
CA SER A 324 -10.52 -9.95 21.63
C SER A 324 -9.12 -9.54 21.17
N VAL A 325 -8.99 -8.47 20.37
CA VAL A 325 -7.68 -7.95 19.94
C VAL A 325 -6.83 -7.48 21.13
N VAL A 326 -7.36 -6.65 22.03
CA VAL A 326 -6.56 -6.10 23.15
C VAL A 326 -6.24 -7.13 24.23
N THR A 327 -6.98 -8.23 24.30
CA THR A 327 -6.73 -9.35 25.21
C THR A 327 -5.99 -10.50 24.53
N PHE A 328 -5.52 -10.32 23.29
CA PHE A 328 -4.76 -11.31 22.52
C PHE A 328 -5.48 -12.65 22.30
N HIS A 329 -6.82 -12.62 22.21
CA HIS A 329 -7.61 -13.78 21.81
C HIS A 329 -7.66 -13.91 20.28
N GLY A 330 -7.28 -15.08 19.77
CA GLY A 330 -7.31 -15.38 18.33
C GLY A 330 -8.73 -15.48 17.77
N GLY A 331 -8.87 -15.29 16.46
CA GLY A 331 -10.16 -15.34 15.76
C GLY A 331 -11.05 -14.13 16.01
N ALA A 332 -10.46 -12.97 16.33
CA ALA A 332 -11.19 -11.74 16.59
C ALA A 332 -12.06 -11.32 15.39
N SER A 333 -11.59 -11.56 14.16
CA SER A 333 -12.30 -11.22 12.93
C SER A 333 -13.67 -11.89 12.78
N ALA A 334 -13.90 -13.04 13.46
CA ALA A 334 -15.19 -13.72 13.47
C ALA A 334 -16.30 -12.88 14.14
N HIS A 335 -15.95 -12.02 15.11
CA HIS A 335 -16.92 -11.10 15.70
C HIS A 335 -17.48 -10.10 14.68
N LEU A 336 -16.77 -9.84 13.57
CA LEU A 336 -17.17 -8.87 12.54
C LEU A 336 -18.03 -9.48 11.42
N ASP A 337 -18.53 -10.70 11.62
CA ASP A 337 -19.38 -11.36 10.63
C ASP A 337 -20.71 -10.63 10.45
N GLY A 338 -21.02 -10.34 9.18
CA GLY A 338 -22.22 -9.60 8.78
C GLY A 338 -22.23 -8.11 9.16
N VAL A 339 -21.14 -7.55 9.70
CA VAL A 339 -21.05 -6.11 10.01
C VAL A 339 -21.03 -5.28 8.72
N ALA A 340 -21.68 -4.11 8.72
CA ALA A 340 -21.69 -3.25 7.53
C ALA A 340 -20.27 -2.83 7.11
N PHE A 341 -20.01 -2.76 5.81
CA PHE A 341 -18.67 -2.51 5.25
C PHE A 341 -18.06 -1.16 5.70
N ILE A 342 -18.90 -0.17 6.01
CA ILE A 342 -18.45 1.14 6.50
C ILE A 342 -17.65 1.03 7.81
N PHE A 343 -18.03 0.10 8.70
CA PHE A 343 -17.31 -0.15 9.94
C PHE A 343 -15.95 -0.78 9.67
N ARG A 344 -15.86 -1.70 8.70
CA ARG A 344 -14.60 -2.31 8.27
C ARG A 344 -13.61 -1.25 7.78
N MET A 345 -14.05 -0.31 6.96
CA MET A 345 -13.20 0.81 6.52
C MET A 345 -12.75 1.70 7.69
N HIS A 346 -13.67 2.03 8.60
CA HIS A 346 -13.38 2.84 9.78
C HIS A 346 -12.35 2.16 10.71
N LEU A 347 -12.46 0.85 10.94
CA LEU A 347 -11.52 0.10 11.75
C LEU A 347 -10.13 0.05 11.11
N VAL A 348 -10.05 -0.30 9.81
CA VAL A 348 -8.77 -0.37 9.10
C VAL A 348 -8.07 0.98 9.10
N LEU A 349 -8.76 2.06 8.73
CA LEU A 349 -8.15 3.40 8.75
C LEU A 349 -7.80 3.85 10.17
N GLY A 350 -8.63 3.52 11.17
CA GLY A 350 -8.34 3.76 12.58
C GLY A 350 -7.03 3.11 13.02
N MET A 351 -6.83 1.83 12.70
CA MET A 351 -5.57 1.11 13.00
C MET A 351 -4.38 1.66 12.20
N THR A 352 -4.58 2.07 10.96
CA THR A 352 -3.55 2.74 10.16
C THR A 352 -3.08 4.05 10.81
N LEU A 353 -3.97 4.79 11.48
CA LEU A 353 -3.55 5.98 12.25
C LEU A 353 -2.61 5.62 13.40
N PHE A 354 -2.81 4.49 14.08
CA PHE A 354 -1.87 3.99 15.10
C PHE A 354 -0.53 3.59 14.49
N LEU A 355 -0.55 2.91 13.32
CA LEU A 355 0.67 2.56 12.59
C LEU A 355 1.51 3.80 12.22
N LEU A 356 0.86 4.87 11.77
CA LEU A 356 1.52 6.14 11.37
C LEU A 356 1.83 7.07 12.54
N PHE A 357 1.27 6.80 13.71
CA PHE A 357 1.38 7.63 14.90
C PHE A 357 2.83 7.99 15.27
N PRO A 358 3.76 7.03 15.45
CA PRO A 358 5.12 7.34 15.92
C PRO A 358 5.94 8.12 14.89
N PHE A 359 5.54 8.15 13.62
CA PHE A 359 6.25 8.85 12.54
C PHE A 359 5.64 10.22 12.22
N SER A 360 4.64 10.66 12.98
CA SER A 360 3.90 11.89 12.71
C SER A 360 3.95 12.84 13.91
N ARG A 361 3.24 13.98 13.80
CA ARG A 361 3.06 14.91 14.92
C ARG A 361 2.21 14.32 16.06
N LEU A 362 1.55 13.17 15.88
CA LEU A 362 0.63 12.59 16.88
C LEU A 362 1.31 12.21 18.19
N VAL A 363 2.63 12.04 18.21
CA VAL A 363 3.42 11.82 19.43
C VAL A 363 3.16 12.84 20.54
N HIS A 364 2.69 14.06 20.20
CA HIS A 364 2.29 15.05 21.20
C HIS A 364 1.16 14.58 22.13
N ILE A 365 0.34 13.60 21.71
CA ILE A 365 -0.77 13.05 22.51
C ILE A 365 -0.23 12.33 23.76
N TRP A 366 0.93 11.67 23.68
CA TRP A 366 1.58 11.06 24.85
C TRP A 366 1.98 12.08 25.91
N SER A 367 2.17 13.35 25.51
CA SER A 367 2.65 14.42 26.39
C SER A 367 1.55 15.36 26.85
N VAL A 368 0.30 14.86 26.99
CA VAL A 368 -0.76 15.62 27.66
C VAL A 368 -0.27 16.02 29.06
N PRO A 369 -0.21 17.32 29.39
CA PRO A 369 0.50 17.81 30.57
C PRO A 369 -0.33 17.66 31.86
N VAL A 370 -0.76 16.44 32.20
CA VAL A 370 -1.57 16.15 33.39
C VAL A 370 -0.87 16.52 34.69
N GLU A 371 0.45 16.32 34.77
CA GLU A 371 1.28 16.66 35.94
C GLU A 371 1.25 18.16 36.27
N TYR A 372 1.04 19.02 35.26
CA TYR A 372 1.02 20.47 35.46
C TYR A 372 -0.06 20.92 36.45
N LEU A 373 -1.15 20.16 36.61
CA LEU A 373 -2.23 20.47 37.54
C LEU A 373 -1.78 20.48 39.01
N THR A 374 -0.75 19.71 39.36
CA THR A 374 -0.26 19.57 40.75
C THR A 374 1.21 19.98 40.93
N ARG A 375 1.92 20.24 39.82
CA ARG A 375 3.31 20.69 39.84
C ARG A 375 3.43 22.09 40.43
N LYS A 376 4.46 22.31 41.24
CA LYS A 376 4.82 23.65 41.75
C LYS A 376 5.25 24.55 40.59
N TYR A 377 5.01 25.86 40.72
CA TYR A 377 5.36 26.83 39.67
C TYR A 377 6.87 26.90 39.42
N GLN A 378 7.67 26.95 40.48
CA GLN A 378 9.13 27.03 40.38
C GLN A 378 9.73 25.63 40.24
N ILE A 379 10.60 25.45 39.24
CA ILE A 379 11.38 24.23 39.03
C ILE A 379 12.84 24.61 39.06
N VAL A 380 13.57 24.10 40.04
CA VAL A 380 15.03 24.26 40.16
C VAL A 380 15.65 22.89 39.97
N ARG A 381 16.53 22.75 38.97
CA ARG A 381 17.33 21.53 38.78
C ARG A 381 18.67 21.72 39.49
N ALA A 382 19.06 20.73 40.29
CA ALA A 382 20.40 20.69 40.88
C ALA A 382 21.46 20.44 39.80
N ARG A 383 22.74 20.56 40.17
CA ARG A 383 23.86 20.19 39.28
C ARG A 383 23.77 18.68 39.00
N HIS A 384 23.75 18.29 37.73
CA HIS A 384 23.68 16.91 37.26
C HIS A 384 24.66 16.69 36.12
#